data_AF-G8Y321-F1
#
_entry.id   AF-G8Y321-F1
#
_cell.length_a   1.000
_cell.length_b   1.000
_cell.length_c   1.000
_cell.angle_alpha   90.00
_cell.angle_beta   90.00
_cell.angle_gamma   90.00
#
_symmetry.space_group_name_H-M   'P 1'
#
loop_
_entity.id
_entity.type
_entity.pdbx_description
1 polymer ?
#
loop_
_entity_poly.entity_id
_entity_poly.type
_entity_poly.pdbx_seq_one_letter_code
_entity_poly.pdbx_strand_id
1 'polypeptide(L)'
;MEPKEEVKKANPSQESGMEENERVDNQTQSDVGTLSPKARYVPPLNFSLVEDGIYRSGFPMPINYPFLEQLGLKTIIYLGDLGHDKKNKSKSTSTDKAGDESKSKKEKDKSDKHAAGEIWQDYQRWIETTDIRFFNLLMESSQEPFIMDNEHKQSEEALIRALQLILDKRNFPILIHSNKGKHRIGVLVGLMRKILQGWSMSGIFDEYEKFAMGKAEYDLEFIELWQPELYVNVENKPDFLRL
;
A
#
# COMPACT_ATOMS: atom_id res chain seq x y z
N MET A 1 96.88 -62.36 0.28
CA MET A 1 96.06 -63.00 1.32
C MET A 1 94.68 -62.38 1.25
N GLU A 2 93.67 -63.22 1.05
CA GLU A 2 92.25 -62.93 1.30
C GLU A 2 91.92 -63.27 2.78
N PRO A 3 90.71 -63.01 3.33
CA PRO A 3 89.55 -62.26 2.79
C PRO A 3 89.07 -61.17 3.81
N LYS A 4 87.80 -60.72 4.02
CA LYS A 4 86.43 -61.01 3.49
C LYS A 4 85.52 -59.76 3.67
N GLU A 5 84.56 -59.58 2.76
CA GLU A 5 83.09 -59.33 2.93
C GLU A 5 82.49 -58.54 4.14
N GLU A 6 81.36 -57.79 4.02
CA GLU A 6 80.65 -57.22 2.85
C GLU A 6 79.64 -56.08 3.22
N VAL A 7 79.62 -55.01 2.41
CA VAL A 7 78.49 -54.14 1.93
C VAL A 7 77.29 -53.68 2.83
N LYS A 8 77.25 -52.36 3.07
CA LYS A 8 76.17 -51.33 2.88
C LYS A 8 74.68 -51.72 3.11
N LYS A 9 73.89 -50.96 3.89
CA LYS A 9 73.12 -49.71 3.55
C LYS A 9 72.30 -49.24 4.81
N ALA A 10 71.61 -48.09 4.93
CA ALA A 10 71.37 -46.88 4.11
C ALA A 10 71.24 -45.62 5.02
N ASN A 11 70.26 -44.70 4.81
CA ASN A 11 69.92 -43.52 5.65
C ASN A 11 68.42 -43.09 5.42
N PRO A 12 67.89 -41.96 5.95
CA PRO A 12 66.99 -41.87 7.12
C PRO A 12 65.51 -41.50 6.80
N SER A 13 64.63 -41.56 7.81
CA SER A 13 63.28 -40.96 7.79
C SER A 13 62.87 -40.44 9.18
N GLN A 14 62.02 -39.40 9.23
CA GLN A 14 61.59 -38.70 10.45
C GLN A 14 60.16 -39.08 10.86
N GLU A 15 59.92 -39.23 12.17
CA GLU A 15 58.67 -39.12 12.96
C GLU A 15 59.02 -39.61 14.40
N SER A 16 58.46 -39.19 15.54
CA SER A 16 57.23 -38.45 15.89
C SER A 16 57.28 -37.90 17.34
N GLY A 17 56.27 -37.13 17.78
CA GLY A 17 56.05 -36.62 19.16
C GLY A 17 56.19 -35.09 19.28
N MET A 18 55.14 -34.25 19.41
CA MET A 18 54.07 -34.17 20.44
C MET A 18 54.65 -33.91 21.85
N GLU A 19 54.30 -32.85 22.61
CA GLU A 19 53.04 -32.09 22.70
C GLU A 19 53.20 -30.58 23.09
N GLU A 20 52.26 -29.76 22.58
CA GLU A 20 51.57 -28.59 23.17
C GLU A 20 52.23 -27.61 24.18
N ASN A 21 52.23 -26.32 23.82
CA ASN A 21 51.10 -25.45 24.24
C ASN A 21 50.96 -24.17 23.40
N GLU A 22 49.70 -23.78 23.14
CA GLU A 22 49.32 -22.77 22.15
C GLU A 22 49.34 -21.34 22.70
N ARG A 23 49.69 -20.37 21.83
CA ARG A 23 49.20 -18.98 21.89
C ARG A 23 48.94 -18.46 20.49
N VAL A 24 47.70 -18.60 20.03
CA VAL A 24 47.20 -17.99 18.80
C VAL A 24 46.45 -16.71 19.18
N ASP A 25 47.08 -15.55 19.00
CA ASP A 25 46.42 -14.24 19.11
C ASP A 25 45.53 -13.99 17.88
N ASN A 26 44.45 -14.77 17.75
CA ASN A 26 43.37 -14.49 16.80
C ASN A 26 42.44 -13.43 17.41
N GLN A 27 42.77 -12.16 17.22
CA GLN A 27 41.81 -11.07 17.38
C GLN A 27 40.79 -11.10 16.23
N THR A 28 39.86 -12.05 16.29
CA THR A 28 38.61 -11.96 15.54
C THR A 28 37.79 -10.83 16.15
N GLN A 29 37.98 -9.61 15.64
CA GLN A 29 37.20 -8.45 16.03
C GLN A 29 35.74 -8.67 15.60
N SER A 30 34.92 -9.15 16.53
CA SER A 30 33.50 -9.32 16.29
C SER A 30 32.83 -7.95 16.17
N ASP A 31 32.20 -7.69 15.02
CA ASP A 31 31.33 -6.52 14.83
C ASP A 31 30.06 -6.67 15.68
N VAL A 32 30.18 -6.40 16.98
CA VAL A 32 29.06 -6.35 17.91
C VAL A 32 28.29 -5.05 17.67
N GLY A 33 27.40 -5.08 16.68
CA GLY A 33 26.51 -3.96 16.37
C GLY A 33 25.59 -3.64 17.55
N THR A 34 25.76 -2.47 18.16
CA THR A 34 24.87 -1.96 19.20
C THR A 34 23.46 -1.75 18.63
N LEU A 35 22.50 -2.56 19.07
CA LEU A 35 21.09 -2.37 18.76
C LEU A 35 20.55 -1.15 19.51
N SER A 36 20.53 0.01 18.86
CA SER A 36 19.79 1.17 19.34
C SER A 36 18.27 0.88 19.34
N PRO A 37 17.49 1.53 20.22
CA PRO A 37 16.04 1.41 20.17
C PRO A 37 15.50 1.83 18.79
N LYS A 38 14.93 0.89 18.03
CA LYS A 38 14.30 1.19 16.75
C LYS A 38 13.10 2.11 17.00
N ALA A 39 12.99 3.18 16.20
CA ALA A 39 11.82 4.05 16.23
C ALA A 39 10.53 3.23 16.02
N ARG A 40 9.52 3.46 16.85
CA ARG A 40 8.25 2.72 16.80
C ARG A 40 7.37 3.30 15.69
N TYR A 41 7.59 2.82 14.48
CA TYR A 41 6.74 3.13 13.34
C TYR A 41 5.39 2.41 13.44
N VAL A 42 4.30 3.13 13.12
CA VAL A 42 2.94 2.59 13.11
C VAL A 42 2.38 2.75 11.70
N PRO A 43 2.20 1.66 10.92
CA PRO A 43 1.58 1.76 9.60
C PRO A 43 0.10 2.18 9.72
N PRO A 44 -0.49 2.85 8.71
CA PRO A 44 -1.91 3.14 8.70
C PRO A 44 -2.77 1.86 8.72
N LEU A 45 -4.06 2.02 9.05
CA LEU A 45 -5.05 0.93 8.98
C LEU A 45 -5.02 0.26 7.59
N ASN A 46 -5.15 -1.07 7.52
CA ASN A 46 -5.17 -1.83 6.26
C ASN A 46 -3.97 -1.55 5.31
N PHE A 47 -2.81 -1.15 5.86
CA PHE A 47 -1.61 -0.97 5.05
C PHE A 47 -1.10 -2.30 4.48
N SER A 48 -0.74 -2.31 3.19
CA SER A 48 -0.06 -3.43 2.53
C SER A 48 0.71 -2.95 1.30
N LEU A 49 1.74 -3.69 0.91
CA LEU A 49 2.23 -3.67 -0.47
C LEU A 49 1.12 -4.23 -1.38
N VAL A 50 0.98 -3.66 -2.58
CA VAL A 50 0.10 -4.16 -3.66
C VAL A 50 0.97 -4.71 -4.79
N GLU A 51 1.95 -3.93 -5.20
CA GLU A 51 2.91 -4.24 -6.26
C GLU A 51 4.20 -3.49 -5.96
N ASP A 52 5.31 -3.80 -6.63
CA ASP A 52 6.54 -3.04 -6.41
C ASP A 52 6.34 -1.52 -6.63
N GLY A 53 6.71 -0.73 -5.63
CA GLY A 53 6.44 0.70 -5.54
C GLY A 53 4.96 1.13 -5.44
N ILE A 54 4.00 0.22 -5.22
CA ILE A 54 2.57 0.55 -4.97
C ILE A 54 2.13 0.00 -3.61
N TYR A 55 1.66 0.90 -2.74
CA TYR A 55 1.13 0.59 -1.41
C TYR A 55 -0.34 0.95 -1.31
N ARG A 56 -1.13 0.18 -0.54
CA ARG A 56 -2.52 0.51 -0.17
C ARG A 56 -2.63 0.87 1.30
N SER A 57 -3.63 1.68 1.69
CA SER A 57 -4.06 1.82 3.09
C SER A 57 -5.47 2.40 3.27
N GLY A 58 -5.92 2.46 4.53
CA GLY A 58 -6.92 3.41 5.03
C GLY A 58 -6.32 4.79 5.29
N PHE A 59 -7.10 5.68 5.91
CA PHE A 59 -6.73 7.09 6.04
C PHE A 59 -5.51 7.28 6.98
N PRO A 60 -4.40 7.89 6.53
CA PRO A 60 -3.26 8.19 7.37
C PRO A 60 -3.61 9.19 8.47
N MET A 61 -3.26 8.85 9.71
CA MET A 61 -3.33 9.75 10.87
C MET A 61 -1.91 10.21 11.26
N PRO A 62 -1.74 11.27 12.07
CA PRO A 62 -0.41 11.80 12.43
C PRO A 62 0.57 10.77 13.02
N ILE A 63 0.09 9.76 13.73
CA ILE A 63 0.91 8.65 14.24
C ILE A 63 1.54 7.79 13.13
N ASN A 64 1.03 7.88 11.90
CA ASN A 64 1.50 7.12 10.74
C ASN A 64 2.51 7.87 9.87
N TYR A 65 2.59 9.20 9.96
CA TYR A 65 3.42 9.99 9.05
C TYR A 65 4.91 9.59 9.09
N PRO A 66 5.54 9.35 10.27
CA PRO A 66 6.93 8.90 10.32
C PRO A 66 7.17 7.55 9.64
N PHE A 67 6.14 6.68 9.57
CA PHE A 67 6.22 5.42 8.82
C PHE A 67 6.14 5.66 7.30
N LEU A 68 5.22 6.53 6.85
CA LEU A 68 5.05 6.85 5.43
C LEU A 68 6.28 7.56 4.85
N GLU A 69 6.96 8.39 5.65
CA GLU A 69 8.25 9.01 5.30
C GLU A 69 9.32 7.97 4.96
N GLN A 70 9.32 6.79 5.60
CA GLN A 70 10.29 5.71 5.28
C GLN A 70 10.04 5.07 3.90
N LEU A 71 8.85 5.25 3.31
CA LEU A 71 8.51 4.67 2.01
C LEU A 71 9.00 5.51 0.82
N GLY A 72 9.48 6.75 1.06
CA GLY A 72 9.97 7.64 0.01
C GLY A 72 8.92 7.94 -1.08
N LEU A 73 7.64 8.05 -0.69
CA LEU A 73 6.51 8.24 -1.61
C LEU A 73 6.73 9.48 -2.49
N LYS A 74 6.44 9.36 -3.79
CA LYS A 74 6.38 10.51 -4.72
C LYS A 74 4.95 10.95 -5.02
N THR A 75 3.99 10.06 -4.81
CA THR A 75 2.59 10.28 -5.15
C THR A 75 1.67 9.66 -4.09
N ILE A 76 0.63 10.39 -3.70
CA ILE A 76 -0.49 9.86 -2.91
C ILE A 76 -1.77 10.04 -3.72
N ILE A 77 -2.57 8.99 -3.83
CA ILE A 77 -3.90 9.00 -4.45
C ILE A 77 -4.93 8.68 -3.36
N TYR A 78 -5.77 9.67 -3.03
CA TYR A 78 -6.91 9.48 -2.15
C TYR A 78 -8.18 9.26 -2.97
N LEU A 79 -8.87 8.15 -2.72
CA LEU A 79 -10.20 7.84 -3.26
C LEU A 79 -11.25 8.01 -2.16
N GLY A 80 -12.03 9.08 -2.22
CA GLY A 80 -13.15 9.27 -1.29
C GLY A 80 -13.84 10.62 -1.34
N ASP A 81 -14.64 10.86 -0.31
CA ASP A 81 -15.59 11.96 -0.21
C ASP A 81 -15.14 13.09 0.74
N LEU A 82 -14.05 12.92 1.49
CA LEU A 82 -13.46 13.98 2.31
C LEU A 82 -12.80 15.04 1.41
N GLY A 83 -12.80 16.30 1.88
CA GLY A 83 -12.31 17.45 1.11
C GLY A 83 -13.22 17.93 -0.01
N HIS A 84 -14.26 17.17 -0.37
CA HIS A 84 -15.30 17.59 -1.31
C HIS A 84 -16.51 18.16 -0.56
N ASP A 85 -16.65 19.49 -0.59
CA ASP A 85 -17.81 20.18 -0.04
C ASP A 85 -19.11 19.64 -0.69
N LYS A 86 -20.03 19.10 0.13
CA LYS A 86 -21.38 18.70 -0.34
C LYS A 86 -22.31 19.91 -0.59
N LYS A 87 -21.78 20.94 -1.27
CA LYS A 87 -22.50 22.11 -1.80
C LYS A 87 -23.34 21.70 -3.01
N ASN A 88 -24.40 20.91 -2.79
CA ASN A 88 -25.63 20.80 -3.61
C ASN A 88 -26.55 19.60 -3.22
N LYS A 89 -26.89 19.41 -1.94
CA LYS A 89 -28.07 18.58 -1.55
C LYS A 89 -29.07 19.36 -0.68
N SER A 90 -29.37 20.59 -1.09
CA SER A 90 -30.29 21.50 -0.40
C SER A 90 -31.14 22.38 -1.34
N LYS A 91 -31.80 21.76 -2.34
CA LYS A 91 -32.94 22.39 -3.07
C LYS A 91 -33.85 21.44 -3.87
N SER A 92 -34.35 20.37 -3.25
CA SER A 92 -35.58 19.69 -3.73
C SER A 92 -36.25 18.86 -2.64
N THR A 93 -36.95 19.51 -1.71
CA THR A 93 -38.00 18.88 -0.88
C THR A 93 -38.86 19.97 -0.24
N SER A 94 -39.77 20.51 -1.03
CA SER A 94 -40.94 21.25 -0.52
C SER A 94 -42.11 20.29 -0.44
N THR A 95 -42.77 20.24 0.72
CA THR A 95 -44.06 19.57 1.02
C THR A 95 -44.10 18.04 0.83
N ASP A 96 -44.57 17.22 1.78
CA ASP A 96 -45.50 17.51 2.88
C ASP A 96 -45.40 16.47 4.02
N LYS A 97 -45.53 16.93 5.29
CA LYS A 97 -46.00 16.19 6.50
C LYS A 97 -45.27 14.89 6.93
N ALA A 98 -45.41 14.37 8.15
CA ALA A 98 -45.55 14.93 9.50
C ALA A 98 -45.29 13.76 10.47
N GLY A 99 -44.47 13.92 11.51
CA GLY A 99 -44.16 12.82 12.44
C GLY A 99 -43.04 13.17 13.42
N ASP A 100 -43.21 12.77 14.68
CA ASP A 100 -42.38 13.15 15.83
C ASP A 100 -41.12 12.24 15.97
N GLU A 101 -40.34 12.46 17.04
CA GLU A 101 -39.18 11.69 17.52
C GLU A 101 -37.83 11.90 16.80
N SER A 102 -37.18 13.06 17.01
CA SER A 102 -35.74 13.17 16.78
C SER A 102 -35.03 14.28 17.60
N LYS A 103 -34.59 13.94 18.83
CA LYS A 103 -33.65 14.77 19.62
C LYS A 103 -32.25 14.16 19.84
N SER A 104 -32.08 12.84 19.75
CA SER A 104 -30.81 12.16 20.06
C SER A 104 -29.81 12.03 18.90
N LYS A 105 -30.27 12.10 17.64
CA LYS A 105 -29.41 11.83 16.46
C LYS A 105 -28.66 13.07 15.93
N LYS A 106 -29.15 14.28 16.25
CA LYS A 106 -28.76 15.54 15.61
C LYS A 106 -27.50 16.22 16.19
N GLU A 107 -27.09 15.83 17.39
CA GLU A 107 -25.88 16.35 18.04
C GLU A 107 -24.64 15.54 17.64
N LYS A 108 -24.76 14.21 17.56
CA LYS A 108 -23.69 13.32 17.11
C LYS A 108 -23.23 13.64 15.67
N ASP A 109 -24.18 13.82 14.75
CA ASP A 109 -23.93 14.20 13.35
C ASP A 109 -23.22 15.56 13.17
N LYS A 110 -23.20 16.43 14.19
CA LYS A 110 -22.42 17.67 14.17
C LYS A 110 -21.00 17.46 14.68
N SER A 111 -20.85 16.76 15.81
CA SER A 111 -19.53 16.45 16.39
C SER A 111 -18.66 15.68 15.40
N ASP A 112 -19.21 14.63 14.79
CA ASP A 112 -18.47 13.76 13.87
C ASP A 112 -18.02 14.51 12.58
N LYS A 113 -18.78 15.54 12.15
CA LYS A 113 -18.42 16.40 11.00
C LYS A 113 -17.32 17.40 11.32
N HIS A 114 -17.32 17.99 12.51
CA HIS A 114 -16.22 18.86 12.93
C HIS A 114 -14.90 18.06 13.02
N ALA A 115 -14.92 16.89 13.66
CA ALA A 115 -13.77 16.01 13.73
C ALA A 115 -13.26 15.57 12.34
N ALA A 116 -14.15 15.21 11.42
CA ALA A 116 -13.75 14.86 10.04
C ALA A 116 -13.13 16.05 9.28
N GLY A 117 -13.62 17.28 9.51
CA GLY A 117 -13.07 18.50 8.92
C GLY A 117 -11.68 18.86 9.47
N GLU A 118 -11.45 18.67 10.76
CA GLU A 118 -10.15 18.85 11.43
C GLU A 118 -9.13 17.82 10.93
N ILE A 119 -9.49 16.53 10.90
CA ILE A 119 -8.65 15.44 10.38
C ILE A 119 -8.22 15.72 8.93
N TRP A 120 -9.13 16.20 8.09
CA TRP A 120 -8.82 16.55 6.71
C TRP A 120 -7.85 17.74 6.60
N GLN A 121 -8.05 18.80 7.39
CA GLN A 121 -7.16 19.97 7.40
C GLN A 121 -5.75 19.63 7.90
N ASP A 122 -5.63 18.82 8.94
CA ASP A 122 -4.33 18.36 9.45
C ASP A 122 -3.63 17.44 8.44
N TYR A 123 -4.37 16.64 7.69
CA TYR A 123 -3.82 15.84 6.60
C TYR A 123 -3.31 16.72 5.44
N GLN A 124 -4.08 17.73 5.02
CA GLN A 124 -3.62 18.70 4.03
C GLN A 124 -2.34 19.43 4.49
N ARG A 125 -2.30 19.89 5.74
CA ARG A 125 -1.12 20.57 6.30
C ARG A 125 0.11 19.66 6.32
N TRP A 126 -0.04 18.36 6.59
CA TRP A 126 1.07 17.41 6.47
C TRP A 126 1.53 17.24 5.02
N ILE A 127 0.61 17.05 4.08
CA ILE A 127 0.94 16.96 2.64
C ILE A 127 1.73 18.20 2.19
N GLU A 128 1.34 19.41 2.61
CA GLU A 128 2.03 20.67 2.34
C GLU A 128 3.46 20.75 2.90
N THR A 129 3.83 19.93 3.88
CA THR A 129 5.21 19.81 4.39
C THR A 129 6.09 18.84 3.59
N THR A 130 5.56 18.23 2.53
CA THR A 130 6.24 17.19 1.74
C THR A 130 6.27 17.51 0.24
N ASP A 131 7.23 16.97 -0.49
CA ASP A 131 7.29 17.05 -1.96
C ASP A 131 6.34 16.05 -2.66
N ILE A 132 5.36 15.48 -1.94
CA ILE A 132 4.46 14.45 -2.45
C ILE A 132 3.40 15.06 -3.37
N ARG A 133 3.27 14.53 -4.59
CA ARG A 133 2.13 14.88 -5.46
C ARG A 133 0.86 14.21 -4.97
N PHE A 134 -0.02 15.00 -4.35
CA PHE A 134 -1.30 14.54 -3.81
C PHE A 134 -2.44 14.68 -4.83
N PHE A 135 -3.22 13.61 -5.01
CA PHE A 135 -4.42 13.58 -5.84
C PHE A 135 -5.63 13.21 -4.98
N ASN A 136 -6.47 14.19 -4.68
CA ASN A 136 -7.81 13.96 -4.11
C ASN A 136 -8.79 13.68 -5.26
N LEU A 137 -9.32 12.46 -5.35
CA LEU A 137 -10.26 12.05 -6.39
C LEU A 137 -11.58 11.61 -5.76
N LEU A 138 -12.67 12.27 -6.14
CA LEU A 138 -14.00 12.00 -5.62
C LEU A 138 -14.50 10.64 -6.10
N MET A 139 -14.59 9.69 -5.18
CA MET A 139 -15.23 8.39 -5.41
C MET A 139 -16.24 8.16 -4.29
N GLU A 140 -17.52 8.12 -4.64
CA GLU A 140 -18.55 7.67 -3.69
C GLU A 140 -18.48 6.14 -3.51
N SER A 141 -19.10 5.60 -2.46
CA SER A 141 -19.13 4.14 -2.27
C SER A 141 -20.19 3.52 -3.18
N SER A 142 -19.92 2.35 -3.75
CA SER A 142 -20.90 1.54 -4.48
C SER A 142 -22.10 1.25 -3.58
N GLN A 143 -23.31 1.70 -3.95
CA GLN A 143 -24.57 1.51 -3.22
C GLN A 143 -25.72 1.30 -4.20
N GLU A 144 -26.77 0.59 -3.78
CA GLU A 144 -28.06 0.62 -4.46
C GLU A 144 -28.82 1.92 -4.18
N PRO A 145 -29.65 2.40 -5.13
CA PRO A 145 -29.84 1.89 -6.48
C PRO A 145 -28.81 2.45 -7.48
N PHE A 146 -28.48 1.71 -8.53
CA PHE A 146 -27.62 2.16 -9.66
C PHE A 146 -28.25 3.26 -10.56
N ILE A 147 -29.18 4.06 -10.02
CA ILE A 147 -30.03 5.03 -10.74
C ILE A 147 -29.41 6.44 -10.70
N MET A 148 -28.18 6.59 -10.18
CA MET A 148 -27.49 7.87 -10.01
C MET A 148 -26.38 8.06 -11.05
N ASP A 149 -26.73 8.04 -12.34
CA ASP A 149 -25.82 8.12 -13.51
C ASP A 149 -24.64 9.08 -13.32
N ASN A 150 -24.89 10.28 -12.77
CA ASN A 150 -23.86 11.30 -12.53
C ASN A 150 -22.87 10.93 -11.40
N GLU A 151 -23.33 10.28 -10.32
CA GLU A 151 -22.48 9.85 -9.20
C GLU A 151 -21.63 8.62 -9.60
N HIS A 152 -22.19 7.73 -10.44
CA HIS A 152 -21.44 6.64 -11.07
C HIS A 152 -20.36 7.19 -12.01
N LYS A 153 -20.72 8.06 -12.97
CA LYS A 153 -19.77 8.66 -13.91
C LYS A 153 -18.62 9.38 -13.23
N GLN A 154 -18.88 10.15 -12.16
CA GLN A 154 -17.82 10.82 -11.42
C GLN A 154 -16.84 9.82 -10.78
N SER A 155 -17.36 8.71 -10.24
CA SER A 155 -16.55 7.65 -9.62
C SER A 155 -15.74 6.87 -10.66
N GLU A 156 -16.30 6.64 -11.86
CA GLU A 156 -15.59 6.09 -13.01
C GLU A 156 -14.45 7.00 -13.49
N GLU A 157 -14.68 8.30 -13.63
CA GLU A 157 -13.65 9.28 -13.97
C GLU A 157 -12.50 9.30 -12.95
N ALA A 158 -12.81 9.18 -11.65
CA ALA A 158 -11.82 9.05 -10.59
C ALA A 158 -11.00 7.75 -10.71
N LEU A 159 -11.64 6.61 -11.01
CA LEU A 159 -10.96 5.33 -11.21
C LEU A 159 -10.07 5.34 -12.46
N ILE A 160 -10.55 5.89 -13.58
CA ILE A 160 -9.74 6.10 -14.80
C ILE A 160 -8.52 6.95 -14.46
N ARG A 161 -8.71 8.06 -13.73
CA ARG A 161 -7.61 8.96 -13.36
C ARG A 161 -6.59 8.27 -12.46
N ALA A 162 -7.02 7.45 -11.50
CA ALA A 162 -6.15 6.68 -10.63
C ALA A 162 -5.36 5.59 -11.38
N LEU A 163 -6.02 4.82 -12.26
CA LEU A 163 -5.37 3.83 -13.13
C LEU A 163 -4.33 4.48 -14.05
N GLN A 164 -4.63 5.66 -14.61
CA GLN A 164 -3.68 6.43 -15.42
C GLN A 164 -2.48 7.00 -14.62
N LEU A 165 -2.62 7.20 -13.31
CA LEU A 165 -1.48 7.54 -12.45
C LEU A 165 -0.62 6.30 -12.13
N ILE A 166 -1.24 5.13 -11.97
CA ILE A 166 -0.56 3.84 -11.79
C ILE A 166 0.20 3.39 -13.06
N LEU A 167 -0.27 3.79 -14.24
CA LEU A 167 0.35 3.46 -15.53
C LEU A 167 1.62 4.26 -15.88
N ASP A 168 2.04 5.21 -15.05
CA ASP A 168 3.25 6.02 -15.28
C ASP A 168 4.26 5.84 -14.13
N LYS A 169 5.36 5.12 -14.43
CA LYS A 169 6.44 4.77 -13.50
C LYS A 169 7.08 5.97 -12.81
N ARG A 170 6.97 7.18 -13.39
CA ARG A 170 7.49 8.43 -12.79
C ARG A 170 6.72 8.83 -11.52
N ASN A 171 5.54 8.27 -11.30
CA ASN A 171 4.73 8.48 -10.10
C ASN A 171 5.17 7.64 -8.91
N PHE A 172 6.03 6.63 -9.10
CA PHE A 172 6.39 5.64 -8.09
C PHE A 172 7.50 6.14 -7.16
N PRO A 173 7.44 5.87 -5.84
CA PRO A 173 6.43 5.03 -5.18
C PRO A 173 5.08 5.76 -4.94
N ILE A 174 3.99 5.01 -5.04
CA ILE A 174 2.60 5.47 -4.89
C ILE A 174 1.98 4.87 -3.63
N LEU A 175 1.28 5.68 -2.84
CA LEU A 175 0.30 5.18 -1.86
C LEU A 175 -1.13 5.48 -2.36
N ILE A 176 -1.95 4.44 -2.49
CA ILE A 176 -3.38 4.55 -2.75
C ILE A 176 -4.16 4.36 -1.44
N HIS A 177 -5.04 5.28 -1.08
CA HIS A 177 -5.82 5.15 0.16
C HIS A 177 -7.25 5.70 0.09
N SER A 178 -8.08 5.26 1.02
CA SER A 178 -9.44 5.76 1.25
C SER A 178 -9.69 5.87 2.75
N ASN A 179 -10.94 6.11 3.18
CA ASN A 179 -11.29 6.21 4.60
C ASN A 179 -10.86 4.97 5.41
N LYS A 180 -11.07 3.75 4.88
CA LYS A 180 -10.74 2.48 5.57
C LYS A 180 -9.82 1.54 4.78
N GLY A 181 -9.46 1.85 3.53
CA GLY A 181 -8.64 0.95 2.71
C GLY A 181 -9.33 -0.36 2.32
N LYS A 182 -10.67 -0.33 2.33
CA LYS A 182 -11.59 -1.42 1.92
C LYS A 182 -12.15 -1.09 0.53
N HIS A 183 -13.37 -1.56 0.18
CA HIS A 183 -14.25 -1.09 -0.91
C HIS A 183 -13.56 -0.31 -2.03
N ARG A 184 -13.57 1.04 -2.01
CA ARG A 184 -12.95 1.95 -3.00
C ARG A 184 -11.53 1.54 -3.45
N ILE A 185 -10.67 1.12 -2.51
CA ILE A 185 -9.29 0.67 -2.80
C ILE A 185 -9.25 -0.79 -3.20
N GLY A 186 -10.16 -1.63 -2.70
CA GLY A 186 -10.39 -2.98 -3.23
C GLY A 186 -10.80 -2.96 -4.70
N VAL A 187 -11.70 -2.06 -5.10
CA VAL A 187 -12.13 -1.84 -6.49
C VAL A 187 -10.96 -1.38 -7.35
N LEU A 188 -10.24 -0.32 -6.96
CA LEU A 188 -9.07 0.15 -7.72
C LEU A 188 -8.01 -0.95 -7.89
N VAL A 189 -7.68 -1.69 -6.82
CA VAL A 189 -6.71 -2.80 -6.89
C VAL A 189 -7.24 -3.94 -7.78
N GLY A 190 -8.51 -4.35 -7.63
CA GLY A 190 -9.09 -5.41 -8.44
C GLY A 190 -9.13 -5.08 -9.93
N LEU A 191 -9.42 -3.82 -10.28
CA LEU A 191 -9.30 -3.30 -11.64
C LEU A 191 -7.85 -3.28 -12.14
N MET A 192 -6.88 -2.92 -11.28
CA MET A 192 -5.45 -3.02 -11.60
C MET A 192 -5.04 -4.47 -11.91
N ARG A 193 -5.48 -5.43 -11.10
CA ARG A 193 -5.24 -6.87 -11.31
C ARG A 193 -5.89 -7.39 -12.59
N LYS A 194 -7.15 -7.02 -12.86
CA LYS A 194 -7.91 -7.38 -14.07
C LYS A 194 -7.26 -6.83 -15.33
N ILE A 195 -7.16 -5.49 -15.41
CA ILE A 195 -6.89 -4.77 -16.65
C ILE A 195 -5.40 -4.66 -16.93
N LEU A 196 -4.57 -4.37 -15.91
CA LEU A 196 -3.14 -4.12 -16.12
C LEU A 196 -2.28 -5.39 -15.97
N GLN A 197 -2.75 -6.38 -15.20
CA GLN A 197 -1.99 -7.59 -14.88
C GLN A 197 -2.63 -8.88 -15.40
N GLY A 198 -3.86 -8.87 -15.92
CA GLY A 198 -4.54 -10.06 -16.45
C GLY A 198 -4.68 -11.21 -15.45
N TRP A 199 -5.04 -10.91 -14.19
CA TRP A 199 -5.35 -11.95 -13.19
C TRP A 199 -6.73 -12.58 -13.45
N SER A 200 -6.92 -13.81 -12.98
CA SER A 200 -8.24 -14.46 -13.01
C SER A 200 -9.19 -13.86 -11.97
N MET A 201 -10.49 -13.79 -12.26
CA MET A 201 -11.48 -13.20 -11.36
C MET A 201 -11.45 -13.81 -9.95
N SER A 202 -11.29 -15.14 -9.83
CA SER A 202 -11.16 -15.82 -8.53
C SER A 202 -9.99 -15.29 -7.70
N GLY A 203 -8.80 -15.11 -8.31
CA GLY A 203 -7.64 -14.57 -7.61
C GLY A 203 -7.80 -13.09 -7.22
N ILE A 204 -8.58 -12.34 -7.99
CA ILE A 204 -8.92 -10.94 -7.70
C ILE A 204 -9.90 -10.86 -6.53
N PHE A 205 -10.94 -11.69 -6.52
CA PHE A 205 -11.94 -11.74 -5.46
C PHE A 205 -11.31 -12.22 -4.14
N ASP A 206 -10.45 -13.25 -4.19
CA ASP A 206 -9.64 -13.72 -3.06
C ASP A 206 -8.70 -12.64 -2.48
N GLU A 207 -8.17 -11.72 -3.29
CA GLU A 207 -7.41 -10.58 -2.80
C GLU A 207 -8.32 -9.51 -2.19
N TYR A 208 -9.43 -9.20 -2.87
CA TYR A 208 -10.41 -8.21 -2.43
C TYR A 208 -10.97 -8.53 -1.03
N GLU A 209 -11.44 -9.77 -0.82
CA GLU A 209 -12.12 -10.18 0.42
C GLU A 209 -11.23 -10.07 1.66
N LYS A 210 -9.94 -10.40 1.53
CA LYS A 210 -8.93 -10.29 2.61
C LYS A 210 -8.87 -8.89 3.22
N PHE A 211 -9.11 -7.84 2.43
CA PHE A 211 -9.10 -6.45 2.90
C PHE A 211 -10.49 -5.91 3.20
N ALA A 212 -11.51 -6.29 2.43
CA ALA A 212 -12.87 -5.75 2.58
C ALA A 212 -13.57 -6.24 3.86
N MET A 213 -13.49 -7.54 4.17
CA MET A 213 -14.17 -8.17 5.31
C MET A 213 -15.68 -7.83 5.38
N GLY A 214 -16.43 -8.27 4.35
CA GLY A 214 -17.89 -8.14 4.25
C GLY A 214 -18.39 -7.05 3.28
N LYS A 215 -19.65 -7.17 2.85
CA LYS A 215 -20.34 -6.31 1.85
C LYS A 215 -19.50 -6.07 0.59
N ALA A 216 -19.34 -7.13 -0.19
CA ALA A 216 -18.47 -7.19 -1.36
C ALA A 216 -19.23 -7.14 -2.69
N GLU A 217 -20.52 -7.50 -2.68
CA GLU A 217 -21.30 -7.97 -3.82
C GLU A 217 -21.23 -7.00 -5.02
N TYR A 218 -21.59 -5.74 -4.80
CA TYR A 218 -21.55 -4.69 -5.82
C TYR A 218 -20.13 -4.29 -6.27
N ASP A 219 -19.15 -4.38 -5.37
CA ASP A 219 -17.75 -4.06 -5.69
C ASP A 219 -17.15 -5.16 -6.59
N LEU A 220 -17.49 -6.43 -6.35
CA LEU A 220 -17.07 -7.57 -7.17
C LEU A 220 -17.75 -7.56 -8.55
N GLU A 221 -19.06 -7.30 -8.60
CA GLU A 221 -19.83 -7.14 -9.85
C GLU A 221 -19.26 -5.99 -10.69
N PHE A 222 -18.95 -4.84 -10.07
CA PHE A 222 -18.33 -3.72 -10.77
C PHE A 222 -16.93 -4.06 -11.31
N ILE A 223 -16.09 -4.77 -10.52
CA ILE A 223 -14.79 -5.27 -11.00
C ILE A 223 -14.97 -6.23 -12.19
N GLU A 224 -15.98 -7.10 -12.17
CA GLU A 224 -16.24 -8.07 -13.24
C GLU A 224 -16.72 -7.40 -14.53
N LEU A 225 -17.71 -6.51 -14.44
CA LEU A 225 -18.41 -5.95 -15.60
C LEU A 225 -17.73 -4.71 -16.21
N TRP A 226 -17.15 -3.83 -15.39
CA TRP A 226 -16.63 -2.54 -15.89
C TRP A 226 -15.23 -2.66 -16.49
N GLN A 227 -14.98 -1.94 -17.59
CA GLN A 227 -13.68 -1.84 -18.24
C GLN A 227 -13.55 -0.49 -18.99
N PRO A 228 -12.67 0.42 -18.55
CA PRO A 228 -12.39 1.66 -19.25
C PRO A 228 -11.34 1.48 -20.35
N GLU A 229 -11.30 2.44 -21.28
CA GLU A 229 -10.14 2.66 -22.16
C GLU A 229 -9.03 3.42 -21.41
N LEU A 230 -7.79 2.97 -21.53
CA LEU A 230 -6.61 3.56 -20.88
C LEU A 230 -5.51 3.85 -21.91
N TYR A 231 -4.86 5.01 -21.77
CA TYR A 231 -3.81 5.46 -22.69
C TYR A 231 -2.43 5.25 -22.07
N VAL A 232 -1.66 4.29 -22.58
CA VAL A 232 -0.34 3.91 -22.06
C VAL A 232 0.78 4.63 -22.82
N ASN A 233 1.66 5.34 -22.10
CA ASN A 233 2.95 5.76 -22.66
C ASN A 233 3.96 4.62 -22.49
N VAL A 234 4.34 3.98 -23.60
CA VAL A 234 5.25 2.81 -23.64
C VAL A 234 6.62 3.10 -22.99
N GLU A 235 7.15 4.31 -23.09
CA GLU A 235 8.44 4.69 -22.49
C GLU A 235 8.40 4.68 -20.95
N ASN A 236 7.24 4.99 -20.38
CA ASN A 236 7.04 5.21 -18.94
C ASN A 236 6.10 4.19 -18.30
N LYS A 237 5.69 3.14 -19.01
CA LYS A 237 4.88 2.05 -18.45
C LYS A 237 5.62 1.34 -17.29
N PRO A 238 4.90 0.81 -16.29
CA PRO A 238 5.48 -0.10 -15.31
C PRO A 238 5.75 -1.50 -15.90
N ASP A 239 6.62 -2.26 -15.25
CA ASP A 239 7.05 -3.58 -15.72
C ASP A 239 5.97 -4.67 -15.54
N PHE A 240 5.10 -4.52 -14.53
CA PHE A 240 3.96 -5.43 -14.32
C PHE A 240 2.85 -5.28 -15.37
N LEU A 241 2.88 -4.23 -16.20
CA LEU A 241 1.85 -4.02 -17.22
C LEU A 241 1.99 -5.05 -18.35
N ARG A 242 0.98 -5.91 -18.46
CA ARG A 242 0.77 -6.81 -19.59
C ARG A 242 0.00 -6.06 -20.68
N LEU A 243 0.61 -5.98 -21.86
CA LEU A 243 0.03 -5.49 -23.11
C LEU A 243 -0.35 -6.68 -24.01
#